data_AF-A0A938CVP2-F1
#
_entry.id   AF-A0A938CVP2-F1
#
_cell.length_a   1.000
_cell.length_b   1.000
_cell.length_c   1.000
_cell.angle_alpha   90.00
_cell.angle_beta   90.00
_cell.angle_gamma   90.00
#
_symmetry.space_group_name_H-M   'P 1'
#
loop_
_entity.id
_entity.type
_entity.pdbx_description
1 polymer ?
#
loop_
_entity_poly.entity_id
_entity_poly.type
_entity_poly.pdbx_seq_one_letter_code
_entity_poly.pdbx_strand_id
1 'polypeptide(L)'
;MPCFVYVLGCRTRGRVLTYVGWTLDVPRRLTQHNSGKGARFTRGRAWVLLHTEKFRTRRQAMSREWHLKRDRKVRRGLARNL
;
A
#
# COMPACT_ATOMS: atom_id res chain seq x y z
N MET A 1 -7.61 18.45 -4.01
CA MET A 1 -7.98 17.18 -3.34
C MET A 1 -6.71 16.51 -2.81
N PRO A 2 -6.68 16.04 -1.56
CA PRO A 2 -5.50 15.37 -1.02
C PRO A 2 -5.23 14.06 -1.73
N CYS A 3 -3.95 13.78 -2.00
CA CYS A 3 -3.48 12.52 -2.55
C CYS A 3 -2.76 11.74 -1.46
N PHE A 4 -2.91 10.43 -1.44
CA PHE A 4 -2.30 9.56 -0.43
C PHE A 4 -1.42 8.52 -1.08
N VAL A 5 -0.25 8.27 -0.48
CA VAL A 5 0.53 7.06 -0.72
C VAL A 5 0.28 6.12 0.45
N TYR A 6 0.11 4.84 0.17
CA TYR A 6 -0.14 3.85 1.20
C TYR A 6 0.75 2.62 1.02
N VAL A 7 1.01 1.95 2.14
CA VAL A 7 1.63 0.64 2.19
C VAL A 7 0.64 -0.32 2.82
N LEU A 8 0.29 -1.37 2.08
CA LEU A 8 -0.47 -2.50 2.61
C LEU A 8 0.48 -3.65 2.91
N GLY A 9 0.08 -4.52 3.83
CA GLY A 9 0.73 -5.81 3.98
C GLY A 9 -0.23 -6.96 4.19
N CYS A 10 0.30 -8.16 4.00
CA CYS A 10 -0.43 -9.42 4.06
C CYS A 10 0.53 -10.52 4.53
N ARG A 11 0.09 -11.33 5.50
CA ARG A 11 0.76 -12.59 5.86
C ARG A 11 0.22 -13.73 4.99
N THR A 12 1.11 -14.46 4.34
CA THR A 12 0.75 -15.66 3.56
C THR A 12 1.82 -16.73 3.72
N ARG A 13 1.42 -17.96 4.07
CA ARG A 13 2.26 -19.18 4.18
C ARG A 13 3.76 -18.90 4.44
N GLY A 14 4.06 -18.42 5.65
CA GLY A 14 5.44 -18.17 6.11
C GLY A 14 6.14 -16.94 5.53
N ARG A 15 5.44 -16.07 4.80
CA ARG A 15 5.99 -14.85 4.19
C ARG A 15 5.11 -13.63 4.47
N VAL A 16 5.75 -12.48 4.55
CA VAL A 16 5.07 -11.18 4.62
C VAL A 16 5.21 -10.49 3.27
N LEU A 17 4.08 -10.16 2.65
CA LEU A 17 4.01 -9.42 1.40
C LEU A 17 3.63 -7.97 1.71
N THR A 18 4.20 -7.05 0.95
CA THR A 18 3.86 -5.62 1.01
C THR A 18 3.45 -5.11 -0.36
N TYR A 19 2.47 -4.22 -0.41
CA TYR A 19 2.05 -3.54 -1.63
C TYR A 19 2.08 -2.03 -1.41
N VAL A 20 2.59 -1.28 -2.39
CA VAL A 20 2.67 0.18 -2.35
C VAL A 20 1.83 0.74 -3.49
N GLY A 21 0.97 1.69 -3.16
CA GLY A 21 0.13 2.38 -4.14
C GLY A 21 -0.16 3.82 -3.72
N TRP A 22 -0.84 4.55 -4.59
CA TRP A 22 -1.42 5.85 -4.25
C TRP A 22 -2.91 5.89 -4.60
N THR A 23 -3.65 6.80 -3.96
CA THR A 23 -5.10 6.97 -4.13
C THR A 23 -5.53 8.35 -3.64
N LEU A 24 -6.76 8.76 -3.98
CA LEU A 24 -7.44 9.89 -3.35
C LEU A 24 -8.23 9.47 -2.09
N ASP A 25 -8.49 8.18 -1.94
CA ASP A 25 -9.32 7.57 -0.90
C ASP A 25 -8.72 6.22 -0.49
N VAL A 26 -8.14 6.15 0.71
CA VAL A 26 -7.46 4.96 1.24
C VAL A 26 -8.46 3.89 1.69
N PRO A 27 -9.51 4.19 2.50
CA PRO A 27 -10.50 3.20 2.89
C PRO A 27 -11.15 2.48 1.70
N ARG A 28 -11.63 3.23 0.70
CA ARG A 28 -12.25 2.65 -0.50
C ARG A 28 -11.26 1.75 -1.24
N ARG A 29 -9.99 2.17 -1.33
CA ARG A 29 -8.96 1.40 -2.03
C ARG A 29 -8.61 0.11 -1.30
N LEU A 30 -8.55 0.13 0.03
CA LEU A 30 -8.35 -1.07 0.85
C LEU A 30 -9.48 -2.09 0.62
N THR A 31 -10.74 -1.64 0.65
CA THR A 31 -11.91 -2.49 0.37
C THR A 31 -11.86 -3.09 -1.04
N GLN A 32 -11.41 -2.33 -2.04
CA GLN A 32 -11.22 -2.87 -3.40
C GLN A 32 -10.16 -3.97 -3.44
N HIS A 33 -9.03 -3.80 -2.75
CA HIS A 33 -7.99 -4.83 -2.67
C HIS A 33 -8.52 -6.11 -2.00
N ASN A 34 -9.21 -5.98 -0.86
CA ASN A 34 -9.75 -7.12 -0.11
C ASN A 34 -10.94 -7.81 -0.79
N SER A 35 -11.66 -7.12 -1.68
CA SER A 35 -12.72 -7.71 -2.52
C SER A 35 -12.20 -8.31 -3.84
N GLY A 36 -10.88 -8.31 -4.08
CA GLY A 36 -10.27 -8.85 -5.30
C GLY A 36 -10.45 -7.99 -6.56
N LYS A 37 -11.09 -6.82 -6.44
CA LYS A 37 -11.30 -5.82 -7.51
C LYS A 37 -10.18 -4.79 -7.62
N GLY A 38 -9.16 -4.89 -6.75
CA GLY A 38 -7.98 -4.04 -6.76
C GLY A 38 -6.93 -4.47 -7.82
N ALA A 39 -5.65 -4.23 -7.52
CA ALA A 39 -4.57 -4.62 -8.40
C ALA A 39 -4.47 -6.16 -8.58
N ARG A 40 -3.98 -6.61 -9.75
CA ARG A 40 -3.78 -8.05 -10.03
C ARG A 40 -2.99 -8.76 -8.94
N PHE A 41 -1.91 -8.14 -8.45
CA PHE A 41 -1.06 -8.69 -7.40
C PHE A 41 -1.79 -8.89 -6.07
N THR A 42 -2.78 -8.04 -5.77
CA THR A 42 -3.47 -8.04 -4.48
C THR A 42 -4.64 -9.03 -4.39
N ARG A 43 -5.04 -9.63 -5.52
CA ARG A 43 -6.21 -10.51 -5.57
C ARG A 43 -6.02 -11.77 -4.71
N GLY A 44 -7.10 -12.22 -4.05
CA GLY A 44 -7.16 -13.46 -3.29
C GLY A 44 -6.40 -13.45 -1.96
N ARG A 45 -6.13 -12.27 -1.40
CA ARG A 45 -5.40 -12.09 -0.14
C ARG A 45 -6.08 -11.06 0.73
N ALA A 46 -5.94 -11.21 2.05
CA ALA A 46 -6.37 -10.21 3.03
C ALA A 46 -5.24 -9.21 3.28
N TRP A 47 -5.49 -7.95 2.99
CA TRP A 47 -4.57 -6.84 3.15
C TRP A 47 -4.98 -5.98 4.34
N VAL A 48 -3.98 -5.56 5.10
CA VAL A 48 -4.10 -4.57 6.17
C VAL A 48 -3.31 -3.32 5.80
N LEU A 49 -3.79 -2.16 6.23
CA LEU A 49 -3.09 -0.90 6.06
C LEU A 49 -1.98 -0.77 7.10
N LEU A 50 -0.74 -0.55 6.64
CA LEU A 50 0.41 -0.38 7.53
C LEU A 50 0.87 1.07 7.65
N HIS A 51 0.69 1.84 6.59
CA HIS A 51 1.22 3.20 6.51
C HIS A 51 0.47 4.02 5.49
N THR A 52 0.33 5.32 5.75
CA THR A 52 -0.19 6.31 4.81
C THR A 52 0.55 7.63 4.92
N GLU A 53 0.78 8.28 3.79
CA GLU A 53 1.36 9.63 3.71
C GLU A 53 0.45 10.51 2.85
N LYS A 54 0.15 11.73 3.32
CA LYS A 54 -0.71 12.70 2.63
C LYS A 54 0.13 13.71 1.84
N PHE A 55 -0.28 13.99 0.62
CA PHE A 55 0.35 14.92 -0.31
C PHE A 55 -0.65 15.91 -0.89
N ARG A 56 -0.16 17.08 -1.29
CA ARG A 56 -0.98 18.14 -1.90
C ARG A 56 -1.27 17.85 -3.37
N THR A 57 -0.36 17.16 -4.07
CA THR A 57 -0.49 16.90 -5.51
C THR A 57 -0.29 15.43 -5.85
N ARG A 58 -0.88 15.01 -6.98
CA ARG A 58 -0.69 13.67 -7.55
C ARG A 58 0.78 13.39 -7.88
N ARG A 59 1.50 14.39 -8.42
CA ARG A 59 2.93 14.26 -8.78
C ARG A 59 3.79 13.94 -7.57
N GLN A 60 3.55 14.60 -6.43
CA GLN A 60 4.25 14.29 -5.17
C GLN A 60 3.96 12.86 -4.69
N ALA A 61 2.69 12.46 -4.69
CA ALA A 61 2.29 11.11 -4.29
C ALA A 61 2.92 10.03 -5.19
N MET A 62 2.87 10.20 -6.51
CA MET A 62 3.47 9.24 -7.46
C MET A 62 4.99 9.19 -7.34
N SER A 63 5.65 10.33 -7.14
CA SER A 63 7.09 10.37 -6.86
C SER A 63 7.41 9.57 -5.61
N ARG A 64 6.68 9.80 -4.52
CA ARG A 64 6.89 9.08 -3.25
C ARG A 64 6.60 7.58 -3.38
N GLU A 65 5.53 7.20 -4.08
CA GLU A 65 5.20 5.81 -4.39
C GLU A 65 6.37 5.09 -5.08
N TRP A 66 7.00 5.76 -6.06
CA TRP A 66 8.16 5.22 -6.79
C TRP A 66 9.37 4.98 -5.89
N HIS A 67 9.63 5.88 -4.93
CA HIS A 67 10.70 5.73 -3.93
C HIS A 67 10.38 4.56 -2.97
N LEU A 68 9.18 4.53 -2.39
CA LEU A 68 8.76 3.47 -1.46
C LEU A 68 8.73 2.09 -2.11
N LYS A 69 8.41 1.97 -3.40
CA LYS A 69 8.50 0.70 -4.14
C LYS A 69 9.92 0.12 -4.13
N ARG A 70 10.95 0.98 -4.15
CA ARG A 70 12.37 0.60 -4.17
C ARG A 70 12.99 0.48 -2.78
N ASP A 71 12.43 1.18 -1.79
CA ASP A 71 12.93 1.13 -0.42
C ASP A 71 12.47 -0.14 0.33
N ARG A 72 13.23 -1.22 0.15
CA ARG A 72 13.00 -2.50 0.84
C ARG A 72 13.27 -2.43 2.35
N LYS A 73 14.03 -1.45 2.85
CA LYS A 73 14.35 -1.33 4.27
C LYS A 73 13.14 -0.77 5.01
N VAL A 74 12.58 0.34 4.53
CA VAL A 74 11.37 0.96 5.08
C VAL A 74 10.20 -0.02 5.03
N ARG A 75 9.95 -0.65 3.88
CA ARG A 75 8.85 -1.62 3.73
C ARG A 75 8.94 -2.79 4.71
N ARG A 76 10.15 -3.33 4.94
CA ARG A 76 10.36 -4.39 5.94
C ARG A 76 10.13 -3.88 7.36
N GLY A 77 10.57 -2.67 7.67
CA GLY A 77 10.34 -2.03 8.96
C GLY A 77 8.84 -1.89 9.29
N LEU A 78 8.05 -1.39 8.32
CA LEU A 78 6.61 -1.23 8.46
C LEU A 78 5.86 -2.56 8.67
N ALA A 79 6.41 -3.65 8.14
CA ALA A 79 5.76 -4.96 8.18
C ALA A 79 6.17 -5.81 9.40
N ARG A 80 6.95 -5.28 10.35
CA ARG A 80 7.44 -6.03 11.52
C ARG A 80 6.33 -6.46 12.49
N ASN A 81 5.28 -5.65 12.60
CA ASN A 81 4.16 -5.87 13.54
C ASN A 81 2.94 -6.50 12.86
N LEU A 82 3.10 -6.93 11.62
CA LEU A 82 2.08 -7.61 10.83
C LEU A 82 2.05 -9.08 11.19
#